data_AF-A0A2G5QKZ2-F1
#
_entry.id   AF-A0A2G5QKZ2-F1
#
_cell.length_a   1.000
_cell.length_b   1.000
_cell.length_c   1.000
_cell.angle_alpha   90.00
_cell.angle_beta   90.00
_cell.angle_gamma   90.00
#
_symmetry.space_group_name_H-M   'P 1'
#
loop_
_entity.id
_entity.type
_entity.pdbx_description
1 polymer ?
#
loop_
_entity_poly.entity_id
_entity_poly.type
_entity_poly.pdbx_seq_one_letter_code
_entity_poly.pdbx_strand_id
1 'polypeptide(L)'
;MTRGPPSFAEAVRVWLKVGLLGFGGPAGQIALLHREVVETRDWLDGDEFARALSFCMLLPGPEAQQLATWLGWRLHGIRGGVAAGLLFVLPGLAVMLGLSALYVVHGRSDWAGPVLLGLKAAVVALVLQALLKIGQRTIKDRAAAAVAGAAFAMMAFTTLPFPLVIICAGAVGWLTAKGGQGEAVPPAPPLKGQARTAFICLALWLAPIALAWLVAPNSVLAWMGLTFGSLAAISFGGAYAALAYVGQSASALGWLSAPQMLDGLGLAETTPGPLILVFVFVGFVGAFQTAPVEWAWGLAVLGGLMAAWTTFAPSFLWIFAGGPLFERWGRRPKPARALAMISAAAVGVIGQLALWFAIHLLFRSGQTMEVAGLLSVMLPDLGSLNVAALGLTLLALALTFATRLPMLAMIGVMVAAGVLLKVVGAS
;
A
#
# COMPACT_ATOMS: atom_id res chain seq x y z
N MET A 1 -8.25 35.04 -2.48
CA MET A 1 -8.06 35.30 -3.93
C MET A 1 -6.87 34.46 -4.33
N THR A 2 -7.10 33.30 -4.95
CA THR A 2 -6.02 32.40 -5.36
C THR A 2 -5.09 33.09 -6.36
N ARG A 3 -3.77 32.86 -6.24
CA ARG A 3 -2.81 33.37 -7.24
C ARG A 3 -3.10 32.71 -8.59
N GLY A 4 -2.80 33.42 -9.69
CA GLY A 4 -2.96 32.88 -11.05
C GLY A 4 -2.22 31.54 -11.23
N PRO A 5 -2.66 30.68 -12.17
CA PRO A 5 -2.13 29.32 -12.29
C PRO A 5 -0.61 29.35 -12.54
N PRO A 6 0.18 28.52 -11.83
CA PRO A 6 1.63 28.53 -11.93
C PRO A 6 2.09 28.11 -13.33
N SER A 7 3.34 28.45 -13.66
CA SER A 7 3.97 27.89 -14.86
C SER A 7 4.13 26.37 -14.72
N PHE A 8 4.11 25.64 -15.85
CA PHE A 8 4.27 24.18 -15.82
C PHE A 8 5.62 23.77 -15.22
N ALA A 9 6.69 24.53 -15.50
CA ALA A 9 8.02 24.27 -14.95
C ALA A 9 8.07 24.44 -13.42
N GLU A 10 7.36 25.45 -12.89
CA GLU A 10 7.22 25.64 -11.46
C GLU A 10 6.46 24.46 -10.81
N ALA A 11 5.35 24.04 -11.41
CA ALA A 11 4.59 22.89 -10.93
C ALA A 11 5.42 21.60 -10.93
N VAL A 12 6.18 21.33 -11.99
CA VAL A 12 7.09 20.16 -12.07
C VAL A 12 8.10 20.15 -10.91
N ARG A 13 8.69 21.30 -10.56
CA ARG A 13 9.61 21.41 -9.41
C ARG A 13 8.91 21.08 -8.09
N VAL A 14 7.67 21.51 -7.93
CA VAL A 14 6.86 21.19 -6.73
C VAL A 14 6.53 19.71 -6.67
N TRP A 15 6.10 19.09 -7.77
CA TRP A 15 5.80 17.67 -7.80
C TRP A 15 7.03 16.81 -7.51
N LEU A 16 8.20 17.18 -8.05
CA LEU A 16 9.45 16.52 -7.72
C LEU A 16 9.81 16.70 -6.24
N LYS A 17 9.66 17.91 -5.68
CA LYS A 17 9.87 18.17 -4.25
C LYS A 17 8.96 17.30 -3.39
N VAL A 18 7.68 17.20 -3.73
CA VAL A 18 6.71 16.34 -3.02
C VAL A 18 7.14 14.87 -3.10
N GLY A 19 7.57 14.40 -4.28
CA GLY A 19 8.06 13.02 -4.45
C GLY A 19 9.33 12.72 -3.66
N LEU A 20 10.23 13.69 -3.49
CA LEU A 20 11.47 13.54 -2.72
C LEU A 20 11.28 13.67 -1.20
N LEU A 21 10.27 14.41 -0.75
CA LEU A 21 10.04 14.73 0.66
C LEU A 21 8.80 14.06 1.26
N GLY A 22 8.09 13.24 0.48
CA GLY A 22 6.83 12.60 0.84
C GLY A 22 6.96 11.46 1.85
N PHE A 23 7.53 11.72 3.02
CA PHE A 23 7.64 10.76 4.13
C PHE A 23 6.42 10.80 5.06
N GLY A 24 6.30 9.80 5.94
CA GLY A 24 5.28 9.77 7.00
C GLY A 24 3.94 9.17 6.57
N GLY A 25 3.97 8.28 5.58
CA GLY A 25 2.79 7.58 5.06
C GLY A 25 1.75 8.52 4.42
N PRO A 26 0.52 8.03 4.18
CA PRO A 26 -0.51 8.80 3.47
C PRO A 26 -0.82 10.15 4.15
N ALA A 27 -0.86 10.19 5.48
CA ALA A 27 -1.14 11.42 6.21
C ALA A 27 -0.04 12.48 6.04
N GLY A 28 1.24 12.09 6.13
CA GLY A 28 2.36 13.01 5.91
C GLY A 28 2.41 13.53 4.47
N GLN A 29 2.13 12.65 3.50
CA GLN A 29 2.10 13.00 2.08
C GLN A 29 0.95 13.95 1.73
N ILE A 30 -0.25 13.69 2.24
CA ILE A 30 -1.41 14.56 2.05
C ILE A 30 -1.16 15.92 2.72
N ALA A 31 -0.58 15.94 3.92
CA ALA A 31 -0.21 17.18 4.60
C ALA A 31 0.84 17.98 3.81
N LEU A 32 1.84 17.31 3.22
CA LEU A 32 2.83 17.96 2.36
C LEU A 32 2.19 18.54 1.09
N LEU A 33 1.29 17.80 0.45
CA LEU A 33 0.52 18.30 -0.70
C LEU A 33 -0.32 19.53 -0.32
N HIS A 34 -1.03 19.49 0.81
CA HIS A 34 -1.81 20.62 1.31
C HIS A 34 -0.92 21.84 1.56
N ARG A 35 0.19 21.64 2.30
CA ARG A 35 1.14 22.71 2.60
C ARG A 35 1.71 23.35 1.34
N GLU A 36 2.13 22.57 0.35
CA GLU A 36 2.79 23.12 -0.85
C GLU A 36 1.81 23.80 -1.81
N VAL A 37 0.58 23.30 -1.94
CA VAL A 37 -0.40 23.75 -2.94
C VAL A 37 -1.37 24.79 -2.37
N VAL A 38 -1.84 24.60 -1.14
CA VAL A 38 -2.81 25.48 -0.48
C VAL A 38 -2.08 26.55 0.33
N GLU A 39 -1.31 26.17 1.34
CA GLU A 39 -0.77 27.12 2.32
C GLU A 39 0.39 27.97 1.76
N THR A 40 1.35 27.34 1.09
CA THR A 40 2.59 28.02 0.67
C THR A 40 2.40 28.82 -0.61
N ARG A 41 1.57 28.32 -1.53
CA ARG A 41 1.46 28.87 -2.89
C ARG A 41 0.09 29.40 -3.27
N ASP A 42 -0.96 29.03 -2.53
CA ASP A 42 -2.33 29.47 -2.77
C ASP A 42 -2.78 29.22 -4.23
N TRP A 43 -2.43 28.04 -4.76
CA TRP A 43 -2.83 27.58 -6.09
C TRP A 43 -4.25 27.00 -6.10
N LEU A 44 -4.70 26.52 -4.94
CA LEU A 44 -6.00 25.89 -4.73
C LEU A 44 -6.53 26.24 -3.34
N ASP A 45 -7.84 26.43 -3.22
CA ASP A 45 -8.50 26.65 -1.93
C ASP A 45 -8.56 25.34 -1.11
N GLY A 46 -8.54 25.46 0.21
CA GLY A 46 -8.67 24.35 1.15
C GLY A 46 -9.97 23.58 0.99
N ASP A 47 -11.07 24.25 0.67
CA ASP A 47 -12.36 23.60 0.41
C ASP A 47 -12.32 22.73 -0.85
N GLU A 48 -11.65 23.19 -1.90
CA GLU A 48 -11.48 22.42 -3.13
C GLU A 48 -10.53 21.24 -2.90
N PHE A 49 -9.46 21.44 -2.12
CA PHE A 49 -8.55 20.38 -1.69
C PHE A 49 -9.28 19.29 -0.89
N ALA A 50 -10.12 19.68 0.08
CA ALA A 50 -10.87 18.75 0.93
C ALA A 50 -11.86 17.90 0.11
N ARG A 51 -12.54 18.51 -0.88
CA ARG A 51 -13.40 17.80 -1.83
C ARG A 51 -12.61 16.82 -2.70
N ALA A 52 -11.47 17.24 -3.23
CA ALA A 52 -10.59 16.37 -4.03
C ALA A 52 -10.07 15.18 -3.22
N LEU A 53 -9.67 15.41 -1.98
CA LEU A 53 -9.24 14.35 -1.07
C LEU A 53 -10.38 13.36 -0.78
N SER A 54 -11.57 13.87 -0.48
CA SER A 54 -12.77 13.04 -0.24
C SER A 54 -13.10 12.18 -1.46
N PHE A 55 -12.96 12.73 -2.67
CA PHE A 55 -13.11 11.99 -3.92
C PHE A 55 -12.05 10.89 -4.07
N CYS A 56 -10.76 11.20 -3.86
CA CYS A 56 -9.69 10.21 -3.97
C CYS A 56 -9.83 9.07 -2.95
N MET A 57 -10.40 9.32 -1.77
CA MET A 57 -10.69 8.27 -0.78
C MET A 57 -11.78 7.28 -1.22
N LEU A 58 -12.57 7.59 -2.25
CA LEU A 58 -13.56 6.67 -2.82
C LEU A 58 -12.97 5.76 -3.91
N LEU A 59 -11.81 6.13 -4.45
CA LEU A 59 -11.18 5.42 -5.56
C LEU A 59 -10.29 4.28 -5.04
N PRO A 60 -10.19 3.15 -5.77
CA PRO A 60 -9.23 2.12 -5.42
C PRO A 60 -7.81 2.58 -5.74
N GLY A 61 -6.87 2.30 -4.84
CA GLY A 61 -5.44 2.59 -5.00
C GLY A 61 -4.86 3.62 -4.01
N PRO A 62 -3.63 4.12 -4.28
CA PRO A 62 -2.90 4.98 -3.36
C PRO A 62 -3.42 6.43 -3.37
N GLU A 63 -4.20 6.76 -2.34
CA GLU A 63 -4.91 8.03 -2.15
C GLU A 63 -4.03 9.27 -2.37
N ALA A 64 -2.82 9.30 -1.81
CA ALA A 64 -1.93 10.47 -1.92
C ALA A 64 -1.40 10.69 -3.34
N GLN A 65 -1.11 9.61 -4.08
CA GLN A 65 -0.70 9.69 -5.48
C GLN A 65 -1.86 10.10 -6.38
N GLN A 66 -3.07 9.61 -6.09
CA GLN A 66 -4.29 10.04 -6.78
C GLN A 66 -4.57 11.52 -6.57
N LEU A 67 -4.44 12.00 -5.33
CA LEU A 67 -4.58 13.41 -5.01
C LEU A 67 -3.52 14.26 -5.74
N ALA A 68 -2.25 13.85 -5.75
CA ALA A 68 -1.21 14.53 -6.52
C ALA A 68 -1.55 14.58 -8.02
N THR A 69 -2.01 13.47 -8.58
CA THR A 69 -2.45 13.36 -9.98
C THR A 69 -3.63 14.29 -10.27
N TRP A 70 -4.62 14.35 -9.36
CA TRP A 70 -5.76 15.24 -9.48
C TRP A 70 -5.36 16.71 -9.41
N LEU A 71 -4.49 17.08 -8.47
CA LEU A 71 -3.99 18.45 -8.32
C LEU A 71 -3.21 18.90 -9.56
N GLY A 72 -2.31 18.04 -10.06
CA GLY A 72 -1.61 18.30 -11.32
C GLY A 72 -2.57 18.43 -12.50
N TRP A 73 -3.58 17.57 -12.56
CA TRP A 73 -4.61 17.61 -13.59
C TRP A 73 -5.43 18.90 -13.55
N ARG A 74 -5.78 19.35 -12.35
CA ARG A 74 -6.52 20.57 -12.11
C ARG A 74 -5.75 21.83 -12.52
N LEU A 75 -4.42 21.81 -12.42
CA LEU A 75 -3.56 22.96 -12.73
C LEU A 75 -3.10 23.01 -14.21
N HIS A 76 -2.81 21.86 -14.84
CA HIS A 76 -2.31 21.84 -16.23
C HIS A 76 -2.93 20.74 -17.12
N GLY A 77 -4.14 20.29 -16.80
CA GLY A 77 -4.82 19.21 -17.54
C GLY A 77 -4.06 17.89 -17.50
N ILE A 78 -4.27 17.02 -18.50
CA ILE A 78 -3.68 15.66 -18.53
C ILE A 78 -2.16 15.70 -18.35
N ARG A 79 -1.47 16.68 -18.95
CA ARG A 79 -0.01 16.84 -18.83
C ARG A 79 0.43 17.08 -17.39
N GLY A 80 -0.30 17.95 -16.67
CA GLY A 80 -0.05 18.20 -15.25
C GLY A 80 -0.32 16.98 -14.39
N GLY A 81 -1.41 16.26 -14.65
CA GLY A 81 -1.75 15.06 -13.90
C GLY A 81 -0.72 13.94 -14.08
N VAL A 82 -0.29 13.70 -15.32
CA VAL A 82 0.78 12.73 -15.62
C VAL A 82 2.09 13.13 -14.93
N ALA A 83 2.50 14.40 -15.03
CA ALA A 83 3.71 14.88 -14.39
C ALA A 83 3.65 14.73 -12.86
N ALA A 84 2.56 15.17 -12.23
CA ALA A 84 2.40 15.10 -10.79
C ALA A 84 2.36 13.66 -10.27
N GLY A 85 1.56 12.80 -10.91
CA GLY A 85 1.43 11.40 -10.52
C GLY A 85 2.73 10.60 -10.68
N LEU A 86 3.46 10.81 -11.78
CA LEU A 86 4.75 10.14 -12.00
C LEU A 86 5.84 10.65 -11.05
N LEU A 87 5.99 11.97 -10.90
CA LEU A 87 7.02 12.54 -10.03
C LEU A 87 6.77 12.25 -8.55
N PHE A 88 5.53 11.96 -8.16
CA PHE A 88 5.20 11.46 -6.82
C PHE A 88 5.77 10.06 -6.54
N VAL A 89 5.89 9.21 -7.57
CA VAL A 89 6.28 7.80 -7.44
C VAL A 89 7.73 7.55 -7.81
N LEU A 90 8.22 8.18 -8.89
CA LEU A 90 9.53 7.89 -9.49
C LEU A 90 10.73 7.99 -8.51
N PRO A 91 10.82 9.01 -7.63
CA PRO A 91 11.92 9.09 -6.68
C PRO A 91 11.94 7.90 -5.72
N GLY A 92 10.78 7.58 -5.13
CA GLY A 92 10.64 6.42 -4.24
C GLY A 92 10.88 5.10 -4.96
N LEU A 93 10.41 4.96 -6.20
CA LEU A 93 10.68 3.78 -7.05
C LEU A 93 12.19 3.58 -7.26
N ALA A 94 12.92 4.64 -7.61
CA ALA A 94 14.36 4.56 -7.82
C ALA A 94 15.11 4.14 -6.55
N VAL A 95 14.74 4.73 -5.40
CA VAL A 95 15.30 4.34 -4.09
C VAL A 95 14.96 2.88 -3.78
N MET A 96 13.71 2.46 -3.99
CA MET A 96 13.29 1.10 -3.65
C MET A 96 13.93 0.04 -4.54
N LEU A 97 14.12 0.32 -5.84
CA LEU A 97 14.90 -0.56 -6.73
C LEU A 97 16.36 -0.66 -6.26
N GLY A 98 16.97 0.46 -5.87
CA GLY A 98 18.32 0.49 -5.31
C GLY A 98 18.45 -0.31 -4.01
N LEU A 99 17.51 -0.14 -3.07
CA LEU A 99 17.47 -0.89 -1.82
C LEU A 99 17.21 -2.39 -2.06
N SER A 100 16.39 -2.74 -3.05
CA SER A 100 16.13 -4.14 -3.42
C SER A 100 17.38 -4.80 -4.02
N ALA A 101 18.10 -4.09 -4.90
CA ALA A 101 19.38 -4.53 -5.43
C ALA A 101 20.43 -4.71 -4.31
N LEU A 102 20.49 -3.74 -3.39
CA LEU A 102 21.39 -3.81 -2.23
C LEU A 102 21.04 -5.02 -1.34
N TYR A 103 19.76 -5.26 -1.10
CA TYR A 103 19.28 -6.40 -0.32
C TYR A 103 19.68 -7.74 -0.94
N VAL A 104 19.54 -7.89 -2.26
CA VAL A 104 19.91 -9.13 -2.95
C VAL A 104 21.41 -9.41 -2.85
N VAL A 105 22.26 -8.38 -2.94
CA VAL A 105 23.72 -8.55 -2.91
C VAL A 105 24.26 -8.67 -1.48
N HIS A 106 23.79 -7.83 -0.57
CA HIS A 106 24.37 -7.63 0.77
C HIS A 106 23.45 -8.09 1.91
N GLY A 107 22.25 -8.61 1.63
CA GLY A 107 21.29 -9.06 2.64
C GLY A 107 21.78 -10.25 3.49
N ARG A 108 22.85 -10.92 3.04
CA ARG A 108 23.55 -11.99 3.78
C ARG A 108 24.81 -11.51 4.51
N SER A 109 25.10 -10.21 4.47
CA SER A 109 26.23 -9.67 5.21
C SER A 109 26.02 -9.77 6.72
N ASP A 110 27.13 -9.81 7.46
CA ASP A 110 27.16 -9.83 8.91
C ASP A 110 26.35 -8.69 9.55
N TRP A 111 26.26 -7.54 8.89
CA TRP A 111 25.55 -6.36 9.41
C TRP A 111 24.09 -6.27 8.96
N ALA A 112 23.71 -6.96 7.89
CA ALA A 112 22.33 -6.91 7.39
C ALA A 112 21.34 -7.47 8.41
N GLY A 113 21.63 -8.63 9.01
CA GLY A 113 20.75 -9.26 10.01
C GLY A 113 20.34 -8.33 11.17
N PRO A 114 21.29 -7.72 11.89
CA PRO A 114 21.00 -6.79 12.99
C PRO A 114 20.25 -5.53 12.56
N VAL A 115 20.65 -4.90 11.44
CA VAL A 115 19.97 -3.71 10.89
C VAL A 115 18.53 -4.03 10.56
N LEU A 116 18.32 -5.14 9.84
CA LEU A 116 17.00 -5.61 9.46
C LEU A 116 16.19 -6.00 10.69
N LEU A 117 16.76 -6.64 11.71
CA LEU A 117 16.05 -7.00 12.94
C LEU A 117 15.43 -5.77 13.62
N GLY A 118 16.21 -4.69 13.79
CA GLY A 118 15.72 -3.42 14.31
C GLY A 118 14.59 -2.85 13.44
N LEU A 119 14.77 -2.90 12.12
CA LEU A 119 13.80 -2.43 11.15
C LEU A 119 12.49 -3.25 11.17
N LYS A 120 12.55 -4.58 11.30
CA LYS A 120 11.37 -5.45 11.44
C LYS A 120 10.59 -5.15 12.70
N ALA A 121 11.28 -4.92 13.82
CA ALA A 121 10.64 -4.54 15.07
C ALA A 121 9.92 -3.19 14.97
N ALA A 122 10.54 -2.21 14.32
CA ALA A 122 9.90 -0.95 13.95
C ALA A 122 8.63 -1.17 13.11
N VAL A 123 8.71 -2.00 12.08
CA VAL A 123 7.58 -2.33 11.20
C VAL A 123 6.38 -2.88 11.97
N VAL A 124 6.59 -3.81 12.91
CA VAL A 124 5.49 -4.36 13.72
C VAL A 124 4.77 -3.25 14.50
N ALA A 125 5.51 -2.31 15.09
CA ALA A 125 4.93 -1.17 15.78
C ALA A 125 4.17 -0.22 14.83
N LEU A 126 4.71 0.04 13.63
CA LEU A 126 4.07 0.89 12.62
C LEU A 126 2.79 0.27 12.05
N VAL A 127 2.80 -1.03 11.77
CA VAL A 127 1.60 -1.76 11.32
C VAL A 127 0.52 -1.73 12.41
N LEU A 128 0.89 -1.92 13.68
CA LEU A 128 -0.06 -1.80 14.80
C LEU A 128 -0.60 -0.36 14.93
N GLN A 129 0.26 0.65 14.78
CA GLN A 129 -0.16 2.04 14.78
C GLN A 129 -1.14 2.34 13.64
N ALA A 130 -0.86 1.83 12.44
CA ALA A 130 -1.73 1.95 11.29
C ALA A 130 -3.07 1.25 11.52
N LEU A 131 -3.07 0.03 12.08
CA LEU A 131 -4.27 -0.72 12.44
C LEU A 131 -5.18 0.10 13.35
N LEU A 132 -4.64 0.66 14.44
CA LEU A 132 -5.40 1.43 15.40
C LEU A 132 -5.93 2.73 14.77
N LYS A 133 -5.09 3.45 14.02
CA LYS A 133 -5.45 4.71 13.37
C LYS A 133 -6.53 4.53 12.30
N ILE A 134 -6.40 3.51 11.46
CA ILE A 134 -7.38 3.20 10.41
C ILE A 134 -8.66 2.64 11.06
N GLY A 135 -8.53 1.76 12.06
CA GLY A 135 -9.66 1.22 12.82
C GLY A 135 -10.55 2.32 13.43
N GLN A 136 -9.95 3.29 14.12
CA GLN A 136 -10.68 4.44 14.70
C GLN A 136 -11.39 5.30 13.64
N ARG A 137 -10.80 5.40 12.45
CA ARG A 137 -11.36 6.19 11.35
C ARG A 137 -12.48 5.45 10.63
N THR A 138 -12.39 4.14 10.49
CA THR A 138 -13.27 3.35 9.63
C THR A 138 -14.40 2.65 10.40
N ILE A 139 -14.14 2.15 11.61
CA ILE A 139 -15.13 1.45 12.42
C ILE A 139 -16.01 2.47 13.15
N LYS A 140 -17.15 2.81 12.55
CA LYS A 140 -18.10 3.81 13.09
C LYS A 140 -19.31 3.21 13.79
N ASP A 141 -19.59 1.93 13.58
CA ASP A 141 -20.72 1.24 14.18
C ASP A 141 -20.42 -0.23 14.49
N ARG A 142 -21.35 -0.88 15.21
CA ARG A 142 -21.21 -2.29 15.62
C ARG A 142 -21.15 -3.26 14.43
N ALA A 143 -21.80 -2.95 13.31
CA ALA A 143 -21.76 -3.80 12.14
C ALA A 143 -20.38 -3.74 11.47
N ALA A 144 -19.79 -2.55 11.35
CA ALA A 144 -18.42 -2.39 10.87
C ALA A 144 -17.41 -3.11 11.79
N ALA A 145 -17.60 -3.03 13.12
CA ALA A 145 -16.77 -3.75 14.08
C ALA A 145 -16.89 -5.28 13.92
N ALA A 146 -18.11 -5.79 13.75
CA ALA A 146 -18.35 -7.21 13.51
C ALA A 146 -17.73 -7.69 12.19
N VAL A 147 -17.83 -6.90 11.11
CA VAL A 147 -17.20 -7.21 9.82
C VAL A 147 -15.67 -7.20 9.93
N ALA A 148 -15.09 -6.24 10.65
CA ALA A 148 -13.65 -6.22 10.90
C ALA A 148 -13.18 -7.46 11.69
N GLY A 149 -13.89 -7.81 12.77
CA GLY A 149 -13.59 -9.01 13.56
C GLY A 149 -13.77 -10.31 12.76
N ALA A 150 -14.82 -10.41 11.94
CA ALA A 150 -15.04 -11.57 11.07
C ALA A 150 -13.97 -11.67 9.98
N ALA A 151 -13.58 -10.56 9.36
CA ALA A 151 -12.50 -10.53 8.37
C ALA A 151 -11.16 -10.97 8.98
N PHE A 152 -10.84 -10.49 10.19
CA PHE A 152 -9.68 -10.97 10.95
C PHE A 152 -9.76 -12.48 11.19
N ALA A 153 -10.88 -12.98 11.72
CA ALA A 153 -11.02 -14.39 12.04
C ALA A 153 -10.97 -15.28 10.79
N MET A 154 -11.62 -14.89 9.69
CA MET A 154 -11.53 -15.61 8.42
C MET A 154 -10.09 -15.65 7.92
N MET A 155 -9.38 -14.54 7.89
CA MET A 155 -7.98 -14.53 7.41
C MET A 155 -7.01 -15.23 8.36
N ALA A 156 -7.28 -15.26 9.67
CA ALA A 156 -6.37 -15.82 10.67
C ALA A 156 -6.56 -17.32 10.89
N PHE A 157 -7.80 -17.80 10.73
CA PHE A 157 -8.18 -19.17 11.04
C PHE A 157 -8.62 -19.99 9.83
N THR A 158 -8.62 -19.40 8.63
CA THR A 158 -8.98 -20.10 7.39
C THR A 158 -8.02 -19.83 6.24
N THR A 159 -8.06 -20.69 5.22
CA THR A 159 -7.31 -20.53 3.97
C THR A 159 -8.03 -19.69 2.93
N LEU A 160 -9.08 -18.95 3.31
CA LEU A 160 -9.88 -18.16 2.38
C LEU A 160 -9.03 -17.07 1.70
N PRO A 161 -9.21 -16.85 0.38
CA PRO A 161 -8.47 -15.84 -0.33
C PRO A 161 -9.00 -14.44 0.04
N PHE A 162 -8.10 -13.49 0.27
CA PHE A 162 -8.45 -12.10 0.62
C PHE A 162 -9.53 -11.46 -0.28
N PRO A 163 -9.51 -11.59 -1.63
CA PRO A 163 -10.54 -11.01 -2.49
C PRO A 163 -11.96 -11.47 -2.13
N LEU A 164 -12.12 -12.72 -1.69
CA LEU A 164 -13.41 -13.26 -1.28
C LEU A 164 -13.90 -12.60 0.01
N VAL A 165 -13.02 -12.38 0.99
CA VAL A 165 -13.34 -11.68 2.25
C VAL A 165 -13.82 -10.26 1.96
N ILE A 166 -13.16 -9.55 1.04
CA ILE A 166 -13.53 -8.19 0.62
C ILE A 166 -14.87 -8.16 -0.12
N ILE A 167 -15.11 -9.10 -1.04
CA ILE A 167 -16.38 -9.21 -1.77
C ILE A 167 -17.54 -9.48 -0.79
N CYS A 168 -17.35 -10.40 0.15
CA CYS A 168 -18.34 -10.70 1.20
C CYS A 168 -18.65 -9.47 2.06
N ALA A 169 -17.64 -8.70 2.46
CA ALA A 169 -17.82 -7.46 3.21
C ALA A 169 -18.62 -6.42 2.40
N GLY A 170 -18.29 -6.24 1.11
CA GLY A 170 -19.05 -5.38 0.20
C GLY A 170 -20.50 -5.80 0.06
N ALA A 171 -20.77 -7.11 -0.08
CA ALA A 171 -22.11 -7.67 -0.16
C ALA A 171 -22.91 -7.42 1.13
N VAL A 172 -22.30 -7.64 2.31
CA VAL A 172 -22.91 -7.31 3.60
C VAL A 172 -23.26 -5.83 3.68
N GLY A 173 -22.35 -4.94 3.27
CA GLY A 173 -22.62 -3.51 3.23
C GLY A 173 -23.76 -3.14 2.28
N TRP A 174 -23.80 -3.75 1.10
CA TRP A 174 -24.86 -3.53 0.12
C TRP A 174 -26.24 -3.94 0.63
N LEU A 175 -26.32 -5.11 1.29
CA LEU A 175 -27.57 -5.67 1.81
C LEU A 175 -28.06 -4.97 3.08
N THR A 176 -27.15 -4.46 3.91
CA THR A 176 -27.47 -3.78 5.18
C THR A 176 -27.69 -2.27 5.03
N ALA A 177 -27.51 -1.72 3.82
CA ALA A 177 -27.75 -0.31 3.56
C ALA A 177 -29.22 0.03 3.76
N LYS A 178 -29.50 0.94 4.71
CA LYS A 178 -30.86 1.46 4.91
C LYS A 178 -31.33 2.21 3.66
N GLY A 179 -32.59 2.02 3.28
CA GLY A 179 -33.21 2.72 2.16
C GLY A 179 -33.26 4.22 2.44
N GLY A 180 -32.43 4.99 1.72
CA GLY A 180 -32.47 6.45 1.70
C GLY A 180 -32.45 6.92 0.26
N GLN A 181 -33.13 8.02 -0.04
CA GLN A 181 -32.98 8.66 -1.35
C GLN A 181 -31.57 9.25 -1.40
N GLY A 182 -30.74 8.77 -2.33
CA GLY A 182 -29.40 9.30 -2.54
C GLY A 182 -29.48 10.79 -2.88
N GLU A 183 -28.45 11.53 -2.50
CA GLU A 183 -28.38 12.97 -2.79
C GLU A 183 -28.51 13.21 -4.31
N ALA A 184 -29.25 14.25 -4.71
CA ALA A 184 -29.49 14.54 -6.12
C ALA A 184 -28.14 14.74 -6.85
N VAL A 185 -27.87 13.89 -7.84
CA VAL A 185 -26.64 13.94 -8.62
C VAL A 185 -26.79 15.01 -9.71
N PRO A 186 -25.96 16.06 -9.76
CA PRO A 186 -25.94 16.98 -10.89
C PRO A 186 -25.68 16.21 -12.19
N PRO A 187 -26.28 16.58 -13.33
CA PRO A 187 -26.02 15.93 -14.60
C PRO A 187 -24.51 15.98 -14.90
N ALA A 188 -23.90 14.81 -15.08
CA ALA A 188 -22.47 14.74 -15.35
C ALA A 188 -22.15 15.44 -16.68
N PRO A 189 -20.97 16.08 -16.81
CA PRO A 189 -20.54 16.62 -18.08
C PRO A 189 -20.53 15.53 -19.17
N PRO A 190 -20.72 15.90 -20.44
CA PRO A 190 -20.87 14.94 -21.54
C PRO A 190 -19.67 14.00 -21.67
N LEU A 191 -19.94 12.71 -21.86
CA LEU A 191 -18.98 11.60 -22.01
C LEU A 191 -18.04 11.72 -23.24
N LYS A 192 -18.20 12.77 -24.05
CA LYS A 192 -17.42 12.98 -25.28
C LYS A 192 -15.95 13.22 -24.91
N GLY A 193 -15.12 12.21 -25.15
CA GLY A 193 -13.69 12.21 -24.81
C GLY A 193 -13.34 11.37 -23.59
N GLN A 194 -14.24 11.22 -22.60
CA GLN A 194 -13.99 10.38 -21.42
C GLN A 194 -13.84 8.90 -21.79
N ALA A 195 -14.68 8.37 -22.69
CA ALA A 195 -14.56 6.98 -23.13
C ALA A 195 -13.22 6.69 -23.84
N ARG A 196 -12.74 7.64 -24.64
CA ARG A 196 -11.43 7.52 -25.32
C ARG A 196 -10.29 7.56 -24.31
N THR A 197 -10.32 8.51 -23.36
CA THR A 197 -9.30 8.59 -22.30
C THR A 197 -9.32 7.34 -21.43
N ALA A 198 -10.50 6.84 -21.06
CA ALA A 198 -10.65 5.59 -20.32
C ALA A 198 -10.04 4.41 -21.08
N PHE A 199 -10.33 4.28 -22.37
CA PHE A 199 -9.77 3.24 -23.22
C PHE A 199 -8.24 3.33 -23.29
N ILE A 200 -7.68 4.52 -23.48
CA ILE A 200 -6.23 4.73 -23.54
C ILE A 200 -5.59 4.36 -22.20
N CYS A 201 -6.11 4.86 -21.07
CA CYS A 201 -5.55 4.54 -19.76
C CYS A 201 -5.67 3.05 -19.42
N LEU A 202 -6.80 2.41 -19.78
CA LEU A 202 -7.00 0.97 -19.61
C LEU A 202 -6.02 0.17 -20.47
N ALA A 203 -5.85 0.55 -21.75
CA ALA A 203 -4.89 -0.09 -22.64
C ALA A 203 -3.46 0.06 -22.13
N LEU A 204 -3.06 1.26 -21.66
CA LEU A 204 -1.73 1.50 -21.08
C LEU A 204 -1.49 0.69 -19.81
N TRP A 205 -2.51 0.54 -18.97
CA TRP A 205 -2.41 -0.28 -17.76
C TRP A 205 -2.26 -1.77 -18.09
N LEU A 206 -3.09 -2.30 -19.01
CA LEU A 206 -3.13 -3.72 -19.33
C LEU A 206 -2.06 -4.16 -20.33
N ALA A 207 -1.50 -3.26 -21.14
CA ALA A 207 -0.51 -3.57 -22.17
C ALA A 207 0.69 -4.39 -21.67
N PRO A 208 1.41 -4.02 -20.59
CA PRO A 208 2.54 -4.81 -20.11
C PRO A 208 2.12 -6.18 -19.56
N ILE A 209 0.93 -6.27 -18.96
CA ILE A 209 0.38 -7.55 -18.48
C ILE A 209 0.10 -8.45 -19.68
N ALA A 210 -0.63 -7.95 -20.68
CA ALA A 210 -0.96 -8.67 -21.90
C ALA A 210 0.31 -9.11 -22.65
N LEU A 211 1.31 -8.23 -22.77
CA LEU A 211 2.58 -8.56 -23.40
C LEU A 211 3.30 -9.71 -22.67
N ALA A 212 3.39 -9.66 -21.34
CA ALA A 212 4.00 -10.72 -20.55
C ALA A 212 3.27 -12.06 -20.74
N TRP A 213 1.94 -12.04 -20.80
CA TRP A 213 1.12 -13.23 -21.05
C TRP A 213 1.23 -13.77 -22.47
N LEU A 214 1.36 -12.91 -23.48
CA LEU A 214 1.51 -13.31 -24.88
C LEU A 214 2.90 -13.90 -25.17
N VAL A 215 3.95 -13.35 -24.54
CA VAL A 215 5.33 -13.79 -24.75
C VAL A 215 5.67 -15.00 -23.88
N ALA A 216 5.27 -14.99 -22.61
CA ALA A 216 5.63 -16.02 -21.64
C ALA A 216 4.54 -16.16 -20.54
N PRO A 217 3.43 -16.87 -20.83
CA PRO A 217 2.25 -16.93 -19.95
C PRO A 217 2.53 -17.49 -18.55
N ASN A 218 3.50 -18.39 -18.42
CA ASN A 218 3.88 -19.00 -17.15
C ASN A 218 5.09 -18.30 -16.48
N SER A 219 5.52 -17.15 -16.99
CA SER A 219 6.64 -16.41 -16.41
C SER A 219 6.26 -15.70 -15.12
N VAL A 220 7.26 -15.46 -14.27
CA VAL A 220 7.10 -14.65 -13.06
C VAL A 220 6.53 -13.26 -13.36
N LEU A 221 6.91 -12.63 -14.48
CA LEU A 221 6.38 -11.32 -14.88
C LEU A 221 4.89 -11.35 -15.22
N ALA A 222 4.41 -12.40 -15.89
CA ALA A 222 3.00 -12.55 -16.22
C ALA A 222 2.14 -12.69 -14.94
N TRP A 223 2.62 -13.51 -13.99
CA TRP A 223 1.97 -13.67 -12.69
C TRP A 223 2.04 -12.39 -11.84
N MET A 224 3.18 -11.69 -11.81
CA MET A 224 3.29 -10.39 -11.14
C MET A 224 2.33 -9.37 -11.73
N GLY A 225 2.26 -9.27 -13.06
CA GLY A 225 1.33 -8.37 -13.73
C GLY A 225 -0.12 -8.64 -13.33
N LEU A 226 -0.52 -9.91 -13.28
CA LEU A 226 -1.85 -10.31 -12.85
C LEU A 226 -2.08 -10.03 -11.36
N THR A 227 -1.19 -10.46 -10.46
CA THR A 227 -1.36 -10.29 -9.01
C THR A 227 -1.42 -8.83 -8.60
N PHE A 228 -0.45 -8.01 -9.02
CA PHE A 228 -0.43 -6.58 -8.67
C PHE A 228 -1.52 -5.80 -9.42
N GLY A 229 -1.83 -6.17 -10.67
CA GLY A 229 -2.94 -5.57 -11.42
C GLY A 229 -4.30 -5.86 -10.78
N SER A 230 -4.59 -7.12 -10.46
CA SER A 230 -5.82 -7.51 -9.78
C SER A 230 -5.95 -6.81 -8.42
N LEU A 231 -4.85 -6.74 -7.65
CA LEU A 231 -4.81 -5.99 -6.41
C LEU A 231 -5.18 -4.52 -6.61
N ALA A 232 -4.58 -3.85 -7.60
CA ALA A 232 -4.85 -2.44 -7.86
C ALA A 232 -6.31 -2.18 -8.25
N ALA A 233 -7.00 -3.15 -8.86
CA ALA A 233 -8.42 -3.07 -9.16
C ALA A 233 -9.32 -3.17 -7.92
N ILE A 234 -8.89 -3.88 -6.88
CA ILE A 234 -9.69 -4.21 -5.68
C ILE A 234 -9.20 -3.54 -4.40
N SER A 235 -8.13 -2.74 -4.47
CA SER A 235 -7.45 -2.19 -3.30
C SER A 235 -8.21 -1.00 -2.71
N PHE A 236 -9.04 -1.28 -1.71
CA PHE A 236 -9.67 -0.32 -0.81
C PHE A 236 -9.11 -0.52 0.61
N GLY A 237 -8.78 0.55 1.33
CA GLY A 237 -8.23 0.45 2.70
C GLY A 237 -6.72 0.65 2.84
N GLY A 238 -6.05 1.22 1.82
CA GLY A 238 -4.67 1.68 1.88
C GLY A 238 -3.61 0.59 1.73
N ALA A 239 -2.34 1.01 1.77
CA ALA A 239 -1.18 0.16 1.45
C ALA A 239 -1.05 -1.09 2.35
N TYR A 240 -1.42 -1.00 3.63
CA TYR A 240 -1.30 -2.13 4.58
C TYR A 240 -2.29 -3.26 4.29
N ALA A 241 -3.53 -2.95 3.87
CA ALA A 241 -4.50 -3.98 3.50
C ALA A 241 -4.09 -4.68 2.20
N ALA A 242 -3.60 -3.91 1.23
CA ALA A 242 -3.06 -4.43 -0.01
C ALA A 242 -1.82 -5.33 0.23
N LEU A 243 -0.99 -4.99 1.22
CA LEU A 243 0.17 -5.79 1.60
C LEU A 243 -0.19 -7.18 2.13
N ALA A 244 -1.31 -7.33 2.83
CA ALA A 244 -1.75 -8.64 3.30
C ALA A 244 -2.05 -9.59 2.12
N TYR A 245 -2.71 -9.09 1.07
CA TYR A 245 -2.94 -9.86 -0.15
C TYR A 245 -1.65 -10.21 -0.87
N VAL A 246 -0.73 -9.25 -0.98
CA VAL A 246 0.59 -9.49 -1.59
C VAL A 246 1.40 -10.48 -0.76
N GLY A 247 1.34 -10.43 0.57
CA GLY A 247 1.93 -11.42 1.47
C GLY A 247 1.41 -12.83 1.21
N GLN A 248 0.09 -13.01 1.15
CA GLN A 248 -0.54 -14.30 0.83
C GLN A 248 -0.12 -14.80 -0.56
N SER A 249 -0.17 -13.92 -1.57
CA SER A 249 0.14 -14.28 -2.96
C SER A 249 1.63 -14.57 -3.16
N ALA A 250 2.52 -13.77 -2.57
CA ALA A 250 3.96 -13.96 -2.63
C ALA A 250 4.39 -15.26 -1.93
N SER A 251 3.74 -15.63 -0.82
CA SER A 251 3.95 -16.92 -0.16
C SER A 251 3.47 -18.08 -1.05
N ALA A 252 2.24 -18.00 -1.56
CA ALA A 252 1.65 -19.06 -2.39
C ALA A 252 2.40 -19.28 -3.72
N LEU A 253 2.93 -18.22 -4.32
CA LEU A 253 3.71 -18.27 -5.56
C LEU A 253 5.22 -18.46 -5.33
N GLY A 254 5.66 -18.60 -4.07
CA GLY A 254 7.06 -18.83 -3.73
C GLY A 254 7.99 -17.65 -4.04
N TRP A 255 7.47 -16.43 -4.11
CA TRP A 255 8.26 -15.23 -4.39
C TRP A 255 9.09 -14.81 -3.18
N LEU A 256 8.46 -14.65 -2.02
CA LEU A 256 9.09 -14.16 -0.81
C LEU A 256 8.63 -14.97 0.41
N SER A 257 9.57 -15.20 1.32
CA SER A 257 9.30 -15.67 2.68
C SER A 257 8.76 -14.56 3.58
N ALA A 258 8.16 -14.93 4.72
CA ALA A 258 7.66 -13.97 5.70
C ALA A 258 8.73 -12.99 6.23
N PRO A 259 9.96 -13.44 6.58
CA PRO A 259 11.02 -12.53 6.99
C PRO A 259 11.44 -11.56 5.88
N GLN A 260 11.45 -11.99 4.61
CA GLN A 260 11.75 -11.12 3.47
C GLN A 260 10.64 -10.09 3.24
N MET A 261 9.37 -10.44 3.45
CA MET A 261 8.27 -9.49 3.38
C MET A 261 8.41 -8.39 4.45
N LEU A 262 8.80 -8.77 5.66
CA LEU A 262 9.12 -7.84 6.74
C LEU A 262 10.32 -6.93 6.40
N ASP A 263 11.38 -7.49 5.80
CA ASP A 263 12.53 -6.73 5.31
C ASP A 263 12.10 -5.66 4.29
N GLY A 264 11.34 -6.08 3.29
CA GLY A 264 10.85 -5.20 2.23
C GLY A 264 9.97 -4.07 2.77
N LEU A 265 9.05 -4.38 3.69
CA LEU A 265 8.21 -3.37 4.33
C LEU A 265 9.05 -2.39 5.13
N GLY A 266 10.03 -2.90 5.88
CA GLY A 266 10.97 -2.08 6.63
C GLY A 266 11.72 -1.09 5.76
N LEU A 267 12.29 -1.58 4.66
CA LEU A 267 12.99 -0.73 3.70
C LEU A 267 12.04 0.31 3.09
N ALA A 268 10.82 -0.07 2.72
CA ALA A 268 9.82 0.84 2.17
C ALA A 268 9.45 1.98 3.13
N GLU A 269 9.35 1.74 4.44
CA GLU A 269 9.09 2.78 5.44
C GLU A 269 10.23 3.81 5.55
N THR A 270 11.44 3.48 5.07
CA THR A 270 12.58 4.42 4.99
C THR A 270 12.64 5.21 3.68
N THR A 271 11.76 4.92 2.73
CA THR A 271 11.76 5.57 1.41
C THR A 271 10.80 6.76 1.37
N PRO A 272 11.12 7.80 0.57
CA PRO A 272 10.14 8.82 0.24
C PRO A 272 9.06 8.23 -0.68
N GLY A 273 7.83 8.71 -0.54
CA GLY A 273 6.72 8.26 -1.36
C GLY A 273 5.88 7.17 -0.70
N PRO A 274 4.87 6.66 -1.41
CA PRO A 274 3.80 5.89 -0.81
C PRO A 274 4.30 4.52 -0.34
N LEU A 275 3.90 4.10 0.86
CA LEU A 275 4.30 2.82 1.46
C LEU A 275 4.09 1.61 0.55
N ILE A 276 3.10 1.69 -0.33
CA ILE A 276 2.79 0.66 -1.33
C ILE A 276 3.98 0.35 -2.27
N LEU A 277 5.01 1.20 -2.29
CA LEU A 277 6.29 0.93 -2.96
C LEU A 277 7.01 -0.31 -2.45
N VAL A 278 6.65 -0.85 -1.28
CA VAL A 278 7.07 -2.21 -0.87
C VAL A 278 6.80 -3.26 -1.96
N PHE A 279 5.78 -3.09 -2.80
CA PHE A 279 5.50 -4.01 -3.91
C PHE A 279 6.61 -4.04 -4.96
N VAL A 280 7.37 -2.96 -5.11
CA VAL A 280 8.58 -2.95 -5.95
C VAL A 280 9.60 -3.94 -5.44
N PHE A 281 9.78 -4.02 -4.11
CA PHE A 281 10.67 -5.03 -3.51
C PHE A 281 10.15 -6.44 -3.70
N VAL A 282 8.84 -6.66 -3.49
CA VAL A 282 8.23 -7.97 -3.72
C VAL A 282 8.42 -8.40 -5.17
N GLY A 283 8.16 -7.50 -6.13
CA GLY A 283 8.39 -7.72 -7.54
C GLY A 283 9.86 -7.98 -7.87
N PHE A 284 10.78 -7.21 -7.31
CA PHE A 284 12.20 -7.31 -7.58
C PHE A 284 12.80 -8.61 -7.02
N VAL A 285 12.64 -8.83 -5.72
CA VAL A 285 13.21 -9.96 -5.00
C VAL A 285 12.51 -11.26 -5.39
N GLY A 286 11.21 -11.23 -5.66
CA GLY A 286 10.47 -12.39 -6.17
C GLY A 286 10.94 -12.81 -7.56
N ALA A 287 11.13 -11.87 -8.47
CA ALA A 287 11.59 -12.16 -9.82
C ALA A 287 13.06 -12.59 -9.81
N PHE A 288 13.92 -11.97 -8.99
CA PHE A 288 15.31 -12.36 -8.85
C PHE A 288 15.47 -13.83 -8.42
N GLN A 289 14.66 -14.28 -7.47
CA GLN A 289 14.78 -15.63 -6.89
C GLN A 289 14.17 -16.73 -7.77
N THR A 290 13.19 -16.40 -8.60
CA THR A 290 12.45 -17.37 -9.43
C THR A 290 12.91 -17.40 -10.88
N ALA A 291 13.60 -16.36 -11.34
CA ALA A 291 14.16 -16.27 -12.68
C ALA A 291 15.33 -17.24 -12.89
N PRO A 292 15.56 -17.68 -14.15
CA PRO A 292 16.82 -18.30 -14.54
C PRO A 292 18.01 -17.40 -14.17
N VAL A 293 19.11 -18.00 -13.74
CA VAL A 293 20.29 -17.28 -13.19
C VAL A 293 20.83 -16.26 -14.18
N GLU A 294 20.86 -16.60 -15.48
CA GLU A 294 21.33 -15.69 -16.54
C GLU A 294 20.50 -14.40 -16.68
N TRP A 295 19.20 -14.45 -16.34
CA TRP A 295 18.26 -13.34 -16.50
C TRP A 295 17.84 -12.70 -15.17
N ALA A 296 18.35 -13.19 -14.05
CA ALA A 296 17.88 -12.84 -12.70
C ALA A 296 17.84 -11.33 -12.46
N TRP A 297 18.90 -10.59 -12.80
CA TRP A 297 18.95 -9.14 -12.63
C TRP A 297 18.00 -8.37 -13.54
N GLY A 298 17.93 -8.77 -14.82
CA GLY A 298 17.02 -8.14 -15.78
C GLY A 298 15.56 -8.33 -15.37
N LEU A 299 15.20 -9.56 -15.00
CA LEU A 299 13.87 -9.90 -14.53
C LEU A 299 13.55 -9.31 -13.15
N ALA A 300 14.54 -9.12 -12.27
CA ALA A 300 14.35 -8.42 -11.01
C ALA A 300 13.92 -6.96 -11.23
N VAL A 301 14.65 -6.23 -12.08
CA VAL A 301 14.27 -4.84 -12.41
C VAL A 301 12.89 -4.81 -13.08
N LEU A 302 12.64 -5.69 -14.05
CA LEU A 302 11.34 -5.77 -14.72
C LEU A 302 10.21 -6.15 -13.76
N GLY A 303 10.46 -7.02 -12.77
CA GLY A 303 9.49 -7.41 -11.75
C GLY A 303 9.12 -6.25 -10.84
N GLY A 304 10.12 -5.49 -10.38
CA GLY A 304 9.89 -4.26 -9.62
C GLY A 304 9.14 -3.19 -10.42
N LEU A 305 9.48 -3.02 -11.71
CA LEU A 305 8.79 -2.09 -12.61
C LEU A 305 7.36 -2.54 -12.94
N MET A 306 7.12 -3.84 -13.13
CA MET A 306 5.79 -4.41 -13.34
C MET A 306 4.91 -4.14 -12.12
N ALA A 307 5.44 -4.40 -10.91
CA ALA A 307 4.72 -4.13 -9.67
C ALA A 307 4.38 -2.64 -9.51
N ALA A 308 5.33 -1.74 -9.77
CA ALA A 308 5.08 -0.29 -9.74
C ALA A 308 4.01 0.12 -10.77
N TRP A 309 4.19 -0.26 -12.03
CA TRP A 309 3.30 0.14 -13.11
C TRP A 309 1.87 -0.31 -12.85
N THR A 310 1.68 -1.60 -12.56
CA THR A 310 0.34 -2.17 -12.37
C THR A 310 -0.36 -1.66 -11.12
N THR A 311 0.39 -1.23 -10.10
CA THR A 311 -0.14 -0.62 -8.88
C THR A 311 -0.57 0.83 -9.07
N PHE A 312 0.22 1.65 -9.79
CA PHE A 312 -0.01 3.10 -9.88
C PHE A 312 -0.72 3.55 -11.16
N ALA A 313 -0.61 2.81 -12.26
CA ALA A 313 -1.25 3.15 -13.54
C ALA A 313 -2.79 3.29 -13.44
N PRO A 314 -3.52 2.45 -12.69
CA PRO A 314 -4.99 2.56 -12.56
C PRO A 314 -5.46 3.90 -12.01
N SER A 315 -4.68 4.53 -11.14
CA SER A 315 -5.01 5.85 -10.60
C SER A 315 -5.21 6.90 -11.70
N PHE A 316 -4.44 6.85 -12.79
CA PHE A 316 -4.62 7.78 -13.91
C PHE A 316 -5.95 7.53 -14.64
N LEU A 317 -6.36 6.26 -14.80
CA LEU A 317 -7.68 5.89 -15.32
C LEU A 317 -8.78 6.49 -14.44
N TRP A 318 -8.68 6.31 -13.12
CA TRP A 318 -9.69 6.78 -12.18
C TRP A 318 -9.77 8.30 -12.10
N ILE A 319 -8.64 9.00 -12.13
CA ILE A 319 -8.62 10.47 -12.09
C ILE A 319 -9.11 11.07 -13.42
N PHE A 320 -8.63 10.60 -14.57
CA PHE A 320 -8.96 11.22 -15.85
C PHE A 320 -10.34 10.81 -16.41
N ALA A 321 -10.87 9.65 -16.00
CA ALA A 321 -12.13 9.12 -16.53
C ALA A 321 -13.10 8.57 -15.48
N GLY A 322 -12.63 8.19 -14.29
CA GLY A 322 -13.45 7.57 -13.25
C GLY A 322 -14.31 8.55 -12.41
N GLY A 323 -13.98 9.85 -12.42
CA GLY A 323 -14.63 10.89 -11.62
C GLY A 323 -16.16 10.78 -11.51
N PRO A 324 -16.89 10.86 -12.62
CA PRO A 324 -18.35 10.83 -12.60
C PRO A 324 -18.96 9.55 -12.05
N LEU A 325 -18.27 8.40 -12.19
CA LEU A 325 -18.78 7.10 -11.76
C LEU A 325 -18.69 6.98 -10.22
N PHE A 326 -17.53 7.30 -9.65
CA PHE A 326 -17.30 7.16 -8.22
C PHE A 326 -18.04 8.22 -7.40
N GLU A 327 -18.20 9.44 -7.90
CA GLU A 327 -19.07 10.45 -7.28
C GLU A 327 -20.53 9.99 -7.22
N ARG A 328 -21.04 9.36 -8.29
CA ARG A 328 -22.39 8.78 -8.31
C ARG A 328 -22.55 7.64 -7.32
N TRP A 329 -21.53 6.81 -7.17
CA TRP A 329 -21.57 5.68 -6.23
C TRP A 329 -21.50 6.15 -4.79
N GLY A 330 -20.60 7.08 -4.46
CA GLY A 330 -20.45 7.62 -3.11
C GLY A 330 -21.70 8.32 -2.57
N ARG A 331 -22.53 8.89 -3.46
CA ARG A 331 -23.80 9.56 -3.08
C ARG A 331 -24.99 8.61 -2.91
N ARG A 332 -24.85 7.35 -3.33
CA ARG A 332 -25.91 6.34 -3.18
C ARG A 332 -25.71 5.53 -1.88
N PRO A 333 -26.76 5.28 -1.09
CA PRO A 333 -26.62 4.64 0.22
C PRO A 333 -26.03 3.22 0.14
N LYS A 334 -26.45 2.43 -0.86
CA LYS A 334 -25.98 1.04 -1.05
C LYS A 334 -24.48 0.94 -1.37
N PRO A 335 -23.95 1.56 -2.45
CA PRO A 335 -22.51 1.54 -2.73
C PRO A 335 -21.68 2.19 -1.62
N ALA A 336 -22.13 3.30 -1.03
CA ALA A 336 -21.41 3.94 0.07
C ALA A 336 -21.26 3.00 1.28
N ARG A 337 -22.33 2.27 1.64
CA ARG A 337 -22.27 1.27 2.72
C ARG A 337 -21.41 0.07 2.38
N ALA A 338 -21.43 -0.39 1.12
CA ALA A 338 -20.55 -1.45 0.64
C ALA A 338 -19.06 -1.07 0.78
N LEU A 339 -18.68 0.13 0.32
CA LEU A 339 -17.32 0.66 0.47
C LEU A 339 -16.92 0.81 1.95
N ALA A 340 -17.83 1.28 2.80
CA ALA A 340 -17.57 1.37 4.24
C ALA A 340 -17.29 -0.01 4.88
N MET A 341 -18.02 -1.05 4.49
CA MET A 341 -17.79 -2.41 5.00
C MET A 341 -16.53 -3.05 4.44
N ILE A 342 -16.19 -2.78 3.18
CA ILE A 342 -14.90 -3.18 2.59
C ILE A 342 -13.74 -2.56 3.41
N SER A 343 -13.80 -1.26 3.67
CA SER A 343 -12.80 -0.58 4.49
C SER A 343 -12.74 -1.15 5.91
N ALA A 344 -13.88 -1.54 6.49
CA ALA A 344 -13.90 -2.19 7.81
C ALA A 344 -13.26 -3.58 7.79
N ALA A 345 -13.53 -4.39 6.77
CA ALA A 345 -12.86 -5.68 6.58
C ALA A 345 -11.35 -5.52 6.40
N ALA A 346 -10.90 -4.48 5.69
CA ALA A 346 -9.50 -4.14 5.54
C ALA A 346 -8.80 -3.93 6.91
N VAL A 347 -9.49 -3.36 7.90
CA VAL A 347 -8.95 -3.26 9.29
C VAL A 347 -8.69 -4.65 9.88
N GLY A 348 -9.63 -5.58 9.73
CA GLY A 348 -9.46 -6.97 10.17
C GLY A 348 -8.29 -7.68 9.48
N VAL A 349 -8.16 -7.48 8.18
CA VAL A 349 -7.04 -8.00 7.36
C VAL A 349 -5.70 -7.45 7.84
N ILE A 350 -5.60 -6.14 8.10
CA ILE A 350 -4.38 -5.52 8.67
C ILE A 350 -4.08 -6.12 10.04
N GLY A 351 -5.09 -6.39 10.85
CA GLY A 351 -4.93 -7.06 12.14
C GLY A 351 -4.32 -8.46 12.00
N GLN A 352 -4.78 -9.24 11.02
CA GLN A 352 -4.22 -10.56 10.74
C GLN A 352 -2.78 -10.45 10.27
N LEU A 353 -2.47 -9.49 9.39
CA LEU A 353 -1.11 -9.23 8.93
C LEU A 353 -0.18 -8.85 10.10
N ALA A 354 -0.66 -8.01 11.03
CA ALA A 354 0.08 -7.63 12.23
C ALA A 354 0.40 -8.85 13.11
N LEU A 355 -0.58 -9.75 13.32
CA LEU A 355 -0.37 -11.00 14.03
C LEU A 355 0.65 -11.89 13.31
N TRP A 356 0.51 -12.02 11.99
CA TRP A 356 1.40 -12.85 11.18
C TRP A 356 2.85 -12.36 11.23
N PHE A 357 3.06 -11.04 11.13
CA PHE A 357 4.37 -10.41 11.28
C PHE A 357 4.94 -10.56 12.69
N ALA A 358 4.13 -10.35 13.72
CA ALA A 358 4.56 -10.52 15.10
C ALA A 358 5.04 -11.96 15.36
N ILE A 359 4.32 -12.96 14.86
CA ILE A 359 4.73 -14.36 15.05
C ILE A 359 6.06 -14.65 14.31
N HIS A 360 6.19 -14.26 13.04
CA HIS A 360 7.41 -14.51 12.26
C HIS A 360 8.64 -13.69 12.70
N LEU A 361 8.42 -12.61 13.45
CA LEU A 361 9.50 -11.83 14.04
C LEU A 361 9.92 -12.41 15.40
N LEU A 362 8.94 -12.72 16.25
CA LEU A 362 9.18 -13.10 17.64
C LEU A 362 9.54 -14.58 17.80
N PHE A 363 9.11 -15.44 16.88
CA PHE A 363 9.33 -16.89 16.95
C PHE A 363 10.09 -17.34 15.71
N ARG A 364 11.12 -18.19 15.88
CA ARG A 364 11.92 -18.70 14.75
C ARG A 364 11.15 -19.69 13.89
N SER A 365 10.16 -20.37 14.46
CA SER A 365 9.27 -21.25 13.71
C SER A 365 7.80 -21.03 14.12
N GLY A 366 6.93 -20.94 13.12
CA GLY A 366 5.49 -21.01 13.29
C GLY A 366 4.99 -22.14 12.42
N GLN A 367 4.33 -23.13 13.01
CA GLN A 367 3.71 -24.20 12.22
C GLN A 367 2.27 -23.78 11.91
N THR A 368 1.96 -23.69 10.62
CA THR A 368 0.56 -23.61 10.18
C THR A 368 0.00 -25.03 10.23
N MET A 369 -0.84 -25.30 11.21
CA MET A 369 -1.56 -26.57 11.31
C MET A 369 -2.87 -26.46 10.56
N GLU A 370 -3.06 -27.29 9.54
CA GLU A 370 -4.37 -27.51 8.93
C GLU A 370 -5.18 -28.44 9.84
N VAL A 371 -6.22 -27.90 10.46
CA VAL A 371 -7.00 -28.63 11.47
C VAL A 371 -8.12 -29.43 10.80
N ALA A 372 -8.81 -28.82 9.84
CA ALA A 372 -9.88 -29.47 9.06
C ALA A 372 -10.25 -28.63 7.81
N GLY A 373 -9.97 -29.15 6.61
CA GLY A 373 -10.39 -28.55 5.34
C GLY A 373 -9.94 -27.09 5.19
N LEU A 374 -10.88 -26.14 5.30
CA LEU A 374 -10.59 -24.71 5.19
C LEU A 374 -10.01 -24.08 6.47
N LEU A 375 -10.03 -24.77 7.61
CA LEU A 375 -9.52 -24.25 8.88
C LEU A 375 -8.01 -24.46 9.01
N SER A 376 -7.29 -23.36 9.19
CA SER A 376 -5.83 -23.32 9.37
C SER A 376 -5.48 -22.42 10.54
N VAL A 377 -4.65 -22.88 11.47
CA VAL A 377 -4.20 -22.06 12.60
C VAL A 377 -2.68 -21.97 12.58
N MET A 378 -2.16 -20.74 12.63
CA MET A 378 -0.72 -20.52 12.81
C MET A 378 -0.39 -20.50 14.30
N LEU A 379 0.24 -21.56 14.79
CA LEU A 379 0.67 -21.66 16.18
C LEU A 379 2.16 -21.31 16.28
N PRO A 380 2.53 -20.31 17.12
CA PRO A 380 3.93 -20.02 17.38
C PRO A 380 4.56 -21.15 18.19
N ASP A 381 5.78 -21.54 17.84
CA ASP A 381 6.59 -22.39 18.71
C ASP A 381 7.12 -21.56 19.88
N LEU A 382 6.47 -21.70 21.04
CA LEU A 382 6.80 -20.96 22.26
C LEU A 382 8.26 -21.17 22.74
N GLY A 383 8.88 -22.31 22.40
CA GLY A 383 10.28 -22.58 22.72
C GLY A 383 11.26 -21.81 21.86
N SER A 384 10.80 -21.26 20.72
CA SER A 384 11.63 -20.56 19.74
C SER A 384 11.64 -19.04 19.87
N LEU A 385 11.20 -18.52 21.03
CA LEU A 385 11.10 -17.09 21.29
C LEU A 385 12.46 -16.39 21.14
N ASN A 386 12.50 -15.40 20.25
CA ASN A 386 13.63 -14.51 20.06
C ASN A 386 13.53 -13.34 21.04
N VAL A 387 14.28 -13.41 22.13
CA VAL A 387 14.30 -12.39 23.19
C VAL A 387 14.78 -11.03 22.69
N ALA A 388 15.76 -11.01 21.78
CA ALA A 388 16.26 -9.78 21.16
C ALA A 388 15.16 -9.10 20.32
N ALA A 389 14.45 -9.89 19.50
CA ALA A 389 13.31 -9.39 18.72
C ALA A 389 12.20 -8.85 19.63
N LEU A 390 11.86 -9.57 20.71
CA LEU A 390 10.87 -9.13 21.68
C LEU A 390 11.25 -7.79 22.33
N GLY A 391 12.49 -7.67 22.81
CA GLY A 391 13.00 -6.43 23.42
C GLY A 391 12.94 -5.25 22.45
N LEU A 392 13.36 -5.45 21.20
CA LEU A 392 13.28 -4.43 20.15
C LEU A 392 11.83 -4.08 19.81
N THR A 393 10.91 -5.04 19.73
CA THR A 393 9.50 -4.78 19.47
C THR A 393 8.87 -3.97 20.61
N LEU A 394 9.14 -4.31 21.86
CA LEU A 394 8.67 -3.54 23.02
C LEU A 394 9.21 -2.11 23.01
N LEU A 395 10.51 -1.94 22.68
CA LEU A 395 11.11 -0.62 22.51
C LEU A 395 10.41 0.17 21.39
N ALA A 396 10.21 -0.44 20.22
CA ALA A 396 9.54 0.21 19.09
C ALA A 396 8.11 0.64 19.45
N LEU A 397 7.36 -0.20 20.16
CA LEU A 397 6.02 0.11 20.66
C LEU A 397 6.04 1.28 21.65
N ALA A 398 6.98 1.29 22.60
CA ALA A 398 7.13 2.39 23.56
C ALA A 398 7.47 3.71 22.86
N LEU A 399 8.41 3.69 21.93
CA LEU A 399 8.79 4.86 21.15
C LEU A 399 7.60 5.39 20.33
N THR A 400 6.85 4.49 19.70
CA THR A 400 5.71 4.83 18.84
C THR A 400 4.51 5.39 19.63
N PHE A 401 4.14 4.75 20.75
CA PHE A 401 2.89 5.08 21.45
C PHE A 401 3.09 5.96 22.69
N ALA A 402 4.12 5.70 23.49
CA ALA A 402 4.37 6.46 24.72
C ALA A 402 5.07 7.79 24.42
N THR A 403 6.15 7.74 23.62
CA THR A 403 6.92 8.96 23.31
C THR A 403 6.44 9.69 22.05
N ARG A 404 5.63 9.02 21.21
CA ARG A 404 5.15 9.53 19.90
C ARG A 404 6.29 10.03 19.01
N LEU A 405 7.42 9.33 19.04
CA LEU A 405 8.61 9.70 18.28
C LEU A 405 8.28 9.71 16.77
N PRO A 406 8.76 10.70 16.00
CA PRO A 406 8.55 10.72 14.56
C PRO A 406 9.08 9.45 13.90
N MET A 407 8.34 8.93 12.91
CA MET A 407 8.60 7.64 12.27
C MET A 407 10.07 7.44 11.87
N LEU A 408 10.67 8.38 11.12
CA LEU A 408 12.06 8.27 10.67
C LEU A 408 13.07 8.25 11.82
N ALA A 409 12.82 9.04 12.87
CA ALA A 409 13.65 9.03 14.07
C ALA A 409 13.53 7.70 14.81
N MET A 410 12.31 7.15 14.92
CA MET A 410 12.09 5.82 15.48
C MET A 410 12.81 4.74 14.67
N ILE A 411 12.79 4.80 13.34
CA ILE A 411 13.51 3.81 12.51
C ILE A 411 15.02 3.92 12.77
N GLY A 412 15.57 5.14 12.80
CA GLY A 412 16.99 5.36 13.10
C GLY A 412 17.41 4.79 14.46
N VAL A 413 16.62 5.03 15.51
CA VAL A 413 16.86 4.45 16.84
C VAL A 413 16.80 2.93 16.83
N MET A 414 15.81 2.36 16.13
CA MET A 414 15.65 0.91 16.06
C MET A 414 16.77 0.21 15.29
N VAL A 415 17.24 0.80 14.19
CA VAL A 415 18.40 0.31 13.45
C VAL A 415 19.67 0.37 14.31
N ALA A 416 19.88 1.49 15.01
CA ALA A 416 21.01 1.62 15.93
C ALA A 416 20.95 0.60 17.07
N ALA A 417 19.77 0.37 17.65
CA ALA A 417 19.56 -0.64 18.69
C ALA A 417 19.86 -2.06 18.18
N GLY A 418 19.44 -2.40 16.96
CA GLY A 418 19.78 -3.67 16.32
C GLY A 418 21.29 -3.87 16.16
N VAL A 419 21.99 -2.85 15.66
CA VAL A 419 23.46 -2.86 15.53
C VAL A 419 24.14 -2.98 16.90
N LEU A 420 23.67 -2.27 17.92
CA LEU A 420 24.22 -2.32 19.28
C LEU A 420 24.10 -3.71 19.90
N LEU A 421 22.98 -4.41 19.69
CA LEU A 421 22.82 -5.78 20.20
C LEU A 421 23.88 -6.72 19.63
N LYS A 422 24.25 -6.57 18.35
CA LYS A 422 25.36 -7.32 17.77
C LYS A 422 26.70 -6.96 18.40
N VAL A 423 26.98 -5.66 18.58
CA VAL A 423 28.25 -5.20 19.17
C VAL A 423 28.44 -5.71 20.60
N VAL A 424 27.35 -5.82 21.36
CA VAL A 424 27.35 -6.30 22.76
C VAL A 424 27.26 -7.84 22.85
N GLY A 425 27.08 -8.55 21.73
CA GLY A 425 27.00 -10.02 21.69
C GLY A 425 25.67 -10.59 22.19
N ALA A 426 24.60 -9.80 22.14
CA ALA A 426 23.27 -10.15 22.66
C ALA A 426 22.27 -10.61 21.58
N SER A 427 22.74 -10.89 20.35
CA SER A 427 21.92 -11.24 19.18
C SER A 427 22.43 -12.46 18.43
#